data_AF-A0A9D7D7J7-F1
#
_entry.id   AF-A0A9D7D7J7-F1
#
_cell.length_a   1.000
_cell.length_b   1.000
_cell.length_c   1.000
_cell.angle_alpha   90.00
_cell.angle_beta   90.00
_cell.angle_gamma   90.00
#
_symmetry.space_group_name_H-M   'P 1'
#
loop_
_entity.id
_entity.type
_entity.pdbx_description
1 polymer ?
#
loop_
_entity_poly.entity_id
_entity_poly.type
_entity_poly.pdbx_seq_one_letter_code
_entity_poly.pdbx_strand_id
1 'polypeptide(L)'
;MDIAAFANQWLMNVSTDLTRYVVFAVAVWLTLWVVLARPLAGRKIRPDSPKTKQMLIEFGASLRSIAIFSTLGLIAFTLERFGLLPGPRLAAEWGQAWAWASLALMVVGHDAYFYWTHRLIHDPRLFRAFHRRHHKSNNPSPFTAYSFDIAEAAINGAFVPLWMILVPTQWWVVGVFMLHQIVRNTLGHSGYELFPARRDGRPLFDFLTTTTHHDLHHAQAGYNYGLYFTWWDRLMGTEHPEYHAHFAAATRKPLMARGARAPVVTTLALALCLVAAPNARADTPNDIAGDWATPGLGAVVRLAPCASDRERLCGRLIWAWDPLQRNAIGTEILRRFAWRDDAWSGGEVFNPEDGRTYSGSLRLDGDVLRLRGCAGPFCQTQVWRRLSSIPRPTIP
;
A
#
# COMPACT_ATOMS: atom_id res chain seq x y z
N MET A 1 4.90 -30.60 -27.13
CA MET A 1 5.52 -29.28 -27.32
C MET A 1 6.95 -29.40 -26.86
N ASP A 2 7.94 -29.08 -27.70
CA ASP A 2 9.34 -29.08 -27.25
C ASP A 2 9.62 -27.87 -26.33
N ILE A 3 10.79 -27.89 -25.68
CA ILE A 3 11.20 -26.86 -24.71
C ILE A 3 11.26 -25.45 -25.36
N ALA A 4 11.66 -25.36 -26.63
CA ALA A 4 11.78 -24.09 -27.33
C ALA A 4 10.40 -23.47 -27.62
N ALA A 5 9.44 -24.29 -28.06
CA ALA A 5 8.07 -23.88 -28.29
C ALA A 5 7.38 -23.45 -26.98
N PHE A 6 7.62 -24.16 -25.87
CA PHE A 6 7.15 -23.75 -24.55
C PHE A 6 7.74 -22.40 -24.14
N ALA A 7 9.06 -22.24 -24.26
CA ALA A 7 9.76 -21.00 -23.90
C ALA A 7 9.26 -19.81 -24.72
N ASN A 8 9.07 -19.99 -26.03
CA ASN A 8 8.52 -18.95 -26.91
C ASN A 8 7.10 -18.56 -26.52
N GLN A 9 6.22 -19.53 -26.24
CA GLN A 9 4.86 -19.24 -25.80
C GLN A 9 4.83 -18.54 -24.44
N TRP A 10 5.68 -18.97 -23.51
CA TRP A 10 5.83 -18.32 -22.21
C TRP A 10 6.31 -16.87 -22.35
N LEU A 11 7.31 -16.60 -23.19
CA LEU A 11 7.80 -15.24 -23.48
C LEU A 11 6.71 -14.36 -24.09
N MET A 12 5.89 -14.89 -24.99
CA MET A 12 4.75 -14.17 -25.56
C MET A 12 3.69 -13.82 -24.51
N ASN A 13 3.39 -14.74 -23.58
CA ASN A 13 2.47 -14.48 -22.48
C ASN A 13 3.03 -13.42 -21.53
N VAL A 14 4.31 -13.55 -21.13
CA VAL A 14 5.00 -12.55 -20.29
C VAL A 14 5.00 -11.18 -20.96
N SER A 15 5.30 -11.11 -22.26
CA SER A 15 5.27 -9.86 -23.02
C SER A 15 3.87 -9.23 -23.04
N THR A 16 2.83 -10.05 -23.20
CA THR A 16 1.43 -9.58 -23.21
C THR A 16 1.01 -9.05 -21.85
N ASP A 17 1.28 -9.79 -20.77
CA ASP A 17 0.92 -9.40 -19.41
C ASP A 17 1.74 -8.19 -18.94
N LEU A 18 3.03 -8.14 -19.29
CA LEU A 18 3.89 -7.00 -19.05
C LEU A 18 3.40 -5.75 -19.78
N THR A 19 3.04 -5.88 -21.06
CA THR A 19 2.51 -4.76 -21.85
C THR A 19 1.23 -4.22 -21.22
N ARG A 20 0.29 -5.09 -20.86
CA ARG A 20 -0.94 -4.69 -20.16
C ARG A 20 -0.62 -3.98 -18.86
N TYR A 21 0.25 -4.55 -18.02
CA TYR A 21 0.64 -3.94 -16.76
C TYR A 21 1.29 -2.57 -16.95
N VAL A 22 2.30 -2.46 -17.82
CA VAL A 22 3.01 -1.20 -18.06
C VAL A 22 2.04 -0.17 -18.61
N VAL A 23 1.24 -0.52 -19.62
CA VAL A 23 0.25 0.40 -20.18
C VAL A 23 -0.71 0.89 -19.10
N PHE A 24 -1.30 0.01 -18.29
CA PHE A 24 -2.27 0.43 -17.28
C PHE A 24 -1.62 1.16 -16.09
N ALA A 25 -0.57 0.60 -15.48
CA ALA A 25 0.07 1.21 -14.31
C ALA A 25 0.71 2.55 -14.65
N VAL A 26 1.42 2.64 -15.78
CA VAL A 26 2.01 3.91 -16.24
C VAL A 26 0.94 4.87 -16.72
N ALA A 27 -0.11 4.43 -17.43
CA ALA A 27 -1.20 5.33 -17.82
C ALA A 27 -1.90 5.90 -16.59
N VAL A 28 -2.28 5.08 -15.60
CA VAL A 28 -2.92 5.56 -14.37
C VAL A 28 -1.98 6.53 -13.62
N TRP A 29 -0.69 6.21 -13.54
CA TRP A 29 0.30 7.12 -12.95
C TRP A 29 0.38 8.44 -13.71
N LEU A 30 0.60 8.43 -15.03
CA LEU A 30 0.65 9.64 -15.86
C LEU A 30 -0.63 10.46 -15.75
N THR A 31 -1.79 9.80 -15.85
CA THR A 31 -3.09 10.47 -15.78
C THR A 31 -3.31 11.11 -14.42
N LEU A 32 -3.12 10.40 -13.30
CA LEU A 32 -3.47 10.92 -11.98
C LEU A 32 -2.36 11.78 -11.36
N TRP A 33 -1.08 11.44 -11.60
CA TRP A 33 0.07 12.08 -10.95
C TRP A 33 0.74 13.16 -11.81
N VAL A 34 0.45 13.22 -13.11
CA VAL A 34 1.00 14.26 -14.01
C VAL A 34 -0.11 15.13 -14.56
N VAL A 35 -1.06 14.55 -15.30
CA VAL A 35 -2.11 15.30 -16.01
C VAL A 35 -3.13 15.88 -15.03
N LEU A 36 -3.62 15.07 -14.09
CA LEU A 36 -4.68 15.43 -13.16
C LEU A 36 -4.18 15.77 -11.75
N ALA A 37 -2.88 15.81 -11.49
CA ALA A 37 -2.36 16.05 -10.14
C ALA A 37 -2.79 17.40 -9.55
N ARG A 38 -2.84 18.45 -10.38
CA ARG A 38 -3.31 19.78 -9.97
C ARG A 38 -4.82 19.80 -9.67
N PRO A 39 -5.72 19.40 -10.59
CA PRO A 39 -7.15 19.39 -10.28
C PRO A 39 -7.46 18.43 -9.13
N LEU A 40 -6.79 17.28 -9.03
CA LEU A 40 -6.99 16.30 -7.96
C LEU A 40 -6.17 16.56 -6.69
N ALA A 41 -5.51 17.72 -6.54
CA ALA A 41 -4.71 18.00 -5.35
C ALA A 41 -5.52 17.89 -4.04
N GLY A 42 -6.80 18.31 -4.07
CA GLY A 42 -7.72 18.13 -2.95
C GLY A 42 -8.14 16.67 -2.71
N ARG A 43 -7.99 15.80 -3.70
CA ARG A 43 -8.33 14.37 -3.61
C ARG A 43 -7.16 13.49 -3.20
N LYS A 44 -5.96 14.05 -3.06
CA LYS A 44 -4.79 13.30 -2.61
C LYS A 44 -4.97 12.87 -1.15
N ILE A 45 -4.91 11.57 -0.90
CA ILE A 45 -5.18 11.00 0.42
C ILE A 45 -4.05 11.36 1.39
N ARG A 46 -2.80 11.17 0.96
CA ARG A 46 -1.59 11.48 1.73
C ARG A 46 -0.87 12.70 1.15
N PRO A 47 -0.37 13.63 1.98
CA PRO A 47 0.32 14.83 1.50
C PRO A 47 1.63 14.46 0.78
N ASP A 48 2.42 13.59 1.41
CA ASP A 48 3.70 13.15 0.88
C ASP A 48 3.50 12.15 -0.28
N SER A 49 4.40 12.18 -1.25
CA SER A 49 4.49 11.17 -2.31
C SER A 49 5.48 10.06 -1.90
N PRO A 50 5.31 8.81 -2.36
CA PRO A 50 6.27 7.74 -2.15
C PRO A 50 7.62 8.10 -2.74
N LYS A 51 8.68 7.66 -2.08
CA LYS A 51 10.06 7.91 -2.53
C LYS A 51 10.30 7.17 -3.85
N THR A 52 11.11 7.74 -4.74
CA THR A 52 11.49 7.10 -6.01
C THR A 52 12.05 5.70 -5.82
N LYS A 53 12.87 5.50 -4.77
CA LYS A 53 13.41 4.17 -4.42
C LYS A 53 12.31 3.15 -4.14
N GLN A 54 11.22 3.54 -3.48
CA GLN A 54 10.08 2.67 -3.21
C GLN A 54 9.39 2.29 -4.53
N MET A 55 9.08 3.26 -5.39
CA MET A 55 8.44 3.02 -6.69
C MET A 55 9.27 2.09 -7.60
N LEU A 56 10.61 2.22 -7.59
CA LEU A 56 11.49 1.31 -8.35
C LEU A 56 11.46 -0.13 -7.81
N ILE A 57 11.44 -0.30 -6.48
CA ILE A 57 11.31 -1.62 -5.84
C ILE A 57 9.94 -2.21 -6.15
N GLU A 58 8.89 -1.39 -6.11
CA GLU A 58 7.52 -1.80 -6.42
C GLU A 58 7.42 -2.33 -7.85
N PHE A 59 7.92 -1.54 -8.80
CA PHE A 59 7.95 -1.90 -10.21
C PHE A 59 8.72 -3.20 -10.45
N GLY A 60 9.92 -3.35 -9.87
CA GLY A 60 10.71 -4.57 -10.00
C GLY A 60 10.02 -5.81 -9.41
N ALA A 61 9.35 -5.67 -8.27
CA ALA A 61 8.57 -6.76 -7.69
C ALA A 61 7.34 -7.12 -8.56
N SER A 62 6.71 -6.13 -9.19
CA SER A 62 5.60 -6.36 -10.13
C SER A 62 6.03 -7.18 -11.35
N LEU A 63 7.23 -6.97 -11.88
CA LEU A 63 7.78 -7.80 -12.98
C LEU A 63 7.86 -9.28 -12.59
N ARG A 64 8.25 -9.57 -11.35
CA ARG A 64 8.28 -10.94 -10.82
C ARG A 64 6.88 -11.53 -10.71
N SER A 65 5.91 -10.78 -10.20
CA SER A 65 4.52 -11.23 -10.10
C SER A 65 3.93 -11.53 -11.48
N ILE A 66 4.23 -10.70 -12.48
CA ILE A 66 3.81 -10.90 -13.87
C ILE A 66 4.33 -12.23 -14.40
N ALA A 67 5.62 -12.55 -14.19
CA ALA A 67 6.16 -13.83 -14.62
C ALA A 67 5.42 -15.04 -14.00
N ILE A 68 4.99 -14.93 -12.73
CA ILE A 68 4.17 -15.94 -12.06
C ILE A 68 2.79 -16.03 -12.70
N PHE A 69 2.11 -14.90 -12.91
CA PHE A 69 0.79 -14.86 -13.56
C PHE A 69 0.83 -15.44 -14.98
N SER A 70 1.82 -15.08 -15.79
CA SER A 70 1.99 -15.61 -17.14
C SER A 70 2.26 -17.11 -17.14
N THR A 71 2.97 -17.63 -16.12
CA THR A 71 3.19 -19.07 -15.94
C THR A 71 1.88 -19.80 -15.64
N LEU A 72 1.07 -19.28 -14.71
CA LEU A 72 -0.24 -19.84 -14.39
C LEU A 72 -1.22 -19.76 -15.56
N GLY A 73 -1.21 -18.65 -16.30
CA GLY A 73 -2.00 -18.49 -17.53
C GLY A 73 -1.58 -19.47 -18.63
N LEU A 74 -0.28 -19.71 -18.80
CA LEU A 74 0.22 -20.71 -19.73
C LEU A 74 -0.21 -22.13 -19.35
N ILE A 75 -0.18 -22.46 -18.06
CA ILE A 75 -0.70 -23.75 -17.55
C ILE A 75 -2.18 -23.88 -17.88
N ALA A 76 -3.00 -22.88 -17.58
CA ALA A 76 -4.44 -22.89 -17.88
C ALA A 76 -4.73 -23.11 -19.37
N PHE A 77 -4.05 -22.36 -20.25
CA PHE A 77 -4.17 -22.50 -21.70
C PHE A 77 -3.72 -23.88 -22.20
N THR A 78 -2.65 -24.42 -21.63
CA THR A 78 -2.14 -25.75 -21.98
C THR A 78 -3.14 -26.83 -21.58
N LEU A 79 -3.73 -26.75 -20.37
CA LEU A 79 -4.75 -27.68 -19.90
C LEU A 79 -5.99 -27.66 -20.80
N GLU A 80 -6.42 -26.49 -21.27
CA GLU A 80 -7.53 -26.36 -22.22
C GLU A 80 -7.24 -27.05 -23.55
N ARG A 81 -6.04 -26.85 -24.12
CA ARG A 81 -5.62 -27.49 -25.38
C ARG A 81 -5.60 -29.02 -25.29
N PHE A 82 -5.23 -29.56 -24.13
CA PHE A 82 -5.27 -31.00 -23.88
C PHE A 82 -6.68 -31.52 -23.54
N GLY A 83 -7.69 -30.65 -23.47
CA GLY A 83 -9.06 -31.04 -23.11
C GLY A 83 -9.29 -31.28 -21.61
N LEU A 84 -8.30 -31.00 -20.76
CA LEU A 84 -8.40 -31.11 -19.31
C LEU A 84 -9.12 -29.92 -18.66
N LEU A 85 -9.30 -28.84 -19.42
CA LEU A 85 -10.09 -27.67 -19.03
C LEU A 85 -11.13 -27.38 -20.13
N PRO A 86 -12.25 -28.13 -20.19
CA PRO A 86 -13.23 -28.00 -21.27
C PRO A 86 -14.16 -26.79 -21.10
N GLY A 87 -14.13 -26.13 -19.94
CA GLY A 87 -15.01 -25.01 -19.56
C GLY A 87 -15.19 -23.92 -20.63
N PRO A 88 -14.12 -23.40 -21.26
CA PRO A 88 -14.24 -22.38 -22.30
C PRO A 88 -15.02 -22.83 -23.53
N ARG A 89 -14.84 -24.08 -23.97
CA ARG A 89 -15.56 -24.65 -25.11
C ARG A 89 -17.04 -24.88 -24.78
N LEU A 90 -17.31 -25.49 -23.60
CA LEU A 90 -18.68 -25.68 -23.12
C LEU A 90 -19.43 -24.35 -22.98
N ALA A 91 -18.78 -23.35 -22.39
CA ALA A 91 -19.39 -22.04 -22.19
C ALA A 91 -19.70 -21.33 -23.51
N ALA A 92 -18.95 -21.60 -24.60
CA ALA A 92 -19.23 -21.06 -25.92
C ALA A 92 -20.58 -21.54 -26.47
N GLU A 93 -20.96 -22.79 -26.19
CA GLU A 93 -22.23 -23.39 -26.59
C GLU A 93 -23.42 -22.79 -25.82
N TRP A 94 -23.20 -22.32 -24.59
CA TRP A 94 -24.26 -21.76 -23.73
C TRP A 94 -24.64 -20.31 -24.07
N GLY A 95 -23.95 -19.70 -25.04
CA GLY A 95 -24.29 -18.40 -25.61
C GLY A 95 -23.98 -17.19 -24.71
N GLN A 96 -24.45 -16.01 -25.14
CA GLN A 96 -24.05 -14.72 -24.57
C GLN A 96 -24.66 -14.45 -23.19
N ALA A 97 -25.86 -14.96 -22.91
CA ALA A 97 -26.49 -14.79 -21.61
C ALA A 97 -25.63 -15.42 -20.50
N TRP A 98 -25.10 -16.63 -20.74
CA TRP A 98 -24.17 -17.27 -19.83
C TRP A 98 -22.84 -16.52 -19.73
N ALA A 99 -22.33 -15.96 -20.83
CA ALA A 99 -21.08 -15.21 -20.82
C ALA A 99 -21.15 -13.97 -19.89
N TRP A 100 -22.23 -13.21 -19.95
CA TRP A 100 -22.44 -12.08 -19.03
C TRP A 100 -22.73 -12.51 -17.59
N ALA A 101 -23.50 -13.59 -17.39
CA ALA A 101 -23.75 -14.14 -16.06
C ALA A 101 -22.46 -14.64 -15.40
N SER A 102 -21.65 -15.41 -16.13
CA SER A 102 -20.35 -15.91 -15.66
C SER A 102 -19.37 -14.77 -15.37
N LEU A 103 -19.37 -13.67 -16.14
CA LEU A 103 -18.58 -12.48 -15.80
C LEU A 103 -18.98 -11.90 -14.43
N ALA A 104 -20.29 -11.69 -14.20
CA ALA A 104 -20.78 -11.16 -12.93
C ALA A 104 -20.44 -12.07 -11.75
N LEU A 105 -20.64 -13.39 -11.93
CA LEU A 105 -20.27 -14.41 -10.95
C LEU A 105 -18.76 -14.42 -10.70
N MET A 106 -17.93 -14.27 -11.73
CA MET A 106 -16.47 -14.26 -11.61
C MET A 106 -15.98 -13.04 -10.83
N VAL A 107 -16.58 -11.85 -11.02
CA VAL A 107 -16.26 -10.64 -10.24
C VAL A 107 -16.58 -10.84 -8.76
N VAL A 108 -17.77 -11.36 -8.43
CA VAL A 108 -18.18 -11.63 -7.04
C VAL A 108 -17.33 -12.76 -6.42
N GLY A 109 -17.08 -13.82 -7.18
CA GLY A 109 -16.26 -14.96 -6.75
C GLY A 109 -14.81 -14.56 -6.50
N HIS A 110 -14.24 -13.68 -7.33
CA HIS A 110 -12.90 -13.15 -7.12
C HIS A 110 -12.82 -12.27 -5.88
N ASP A 111 -13.80 -11.40 -5.66
CA ASP A 111 -13.84 -10.55 -4.46
C ASP A 111 -13.91 -11.40 -3.19
N ALA A 112 -14.72 -12.47 -3.19
CA ALA A 112 -14.79 -13.42 -2.10
C ALA A 112 -13.44 -14.16 -1.90
N TYR A 113 -12.87 -14.71 -2.97
CA TYR A 113 -11.58 -15.39 -2.94
C TYR A 113 -10.48 -14.48 -2.38
N PHE A 114 -10.42 -13.24 -2.88
CA PHE A 114 -9.46 -12.24 -2.44
C PHE A 114 -9.68 -11.92 -0.96
N TYR A 115 -10.90 -11.59 -0.52
CA TYR A 115 -11.17 -11.26 0.88
C TYR A 115 -10.64 -12.34 1.85
N TRP A 116 -10.98 -13.61 1.61
CA TRP A 116 -10.61 -14.69 2.52
C TRP A 116 -9.12 -15.00 2.48
N THR A 117 -8.51 -15.03 1.29
CA THR A 117 -7.07 -15.28 1.16
C THR A 117 -6.25 -14.11 1.71
N HIS A 118 -6.68 -12.87 1.45
CA HIS A 118 -6.08 -11.65 1.96
C HIS A 118 -6.14 -11.61 3.49
N ARG A 119 -7.31 -11.86 4.09
CA ARG A 119 -7.45 -11.95 5.55
C ARG A 119 -6.56 -13.04 6.15
N LEU A 120 -6.44 -14.19 5.49
CA LEU A 120 -5.58 -15.28 5.94
C LEU A 120 -4.10 -14.89 5.93
N ILE A 121 -3.61 -14.26 4.86
CA ILE A 121 -2.18 -13.86 4.76
C ILE A 121 -1.83 -12.68 5.68
N HIS A 122 -2.82 -12.03 6.29
CA HIS A 122 -2.64 -11.06 7.39
C HIS A 122 -2.46 -11.71 8.77
N ASP A 123 -2.60 -13.03 8.89
CA ASP A 123 -2.23 -13.73 10.12
C ASP A 123 -0.72 -13.52 10.39
N PRO A 124 -0.31 -13.17 11.63
CA PRO A 124 1.10 -12.92 11.96
C PRO A 124 2.06 -14.05 11.56
N ARG A 125 1.60 -15.30 11.53
CA ARG A 125 2.41 -16.48 11.17
C ARG A 125 2.71 -16.54 9.67
N LEU A 126 1.84 -15.96 8.84
CA LEU A 126 1.92 -15.98 7.37
C LEU A 126 2.41 -14.66 6.80
N PHE A 127 2.08 -13.53 7.44
CA PHE A 127 2.31 -12.17 6.94
C PHE A 127 3.73 -11.94 6.43
N ARG A 128 4.75 -12.38 7.17
CA ARG A 128 6.15 -12.20 6.80
C ARG A 128 6.53 -12.82 5.46
N ALA A 129 5.96 -13.99 5.15
CA ALA A 129 6.30 -14.76 3.96
C ALA A 129 5.38 -14.45 2.77
N PHE A 130 4.14 -14.04 3.06
CA PHE A 130 3.11 -13.89 2.04
C PHE A 130 2.78 -12.44 1.69
N HIS A 131 2.85 -11.48 2.60
CA HIS A 131 2.22 -10.18 2.35
C HIS A 131 3.03 -8.95 2.77
N ARG A 132 4.14 -9.16 3.49
CA ARG A 132 5.00 -8.09 4.00
C ARG A 132 5.55 -7.19 2.89
N ARG A 133 5.89 -7.72 1.71
CA ARG A 133 6.39 -6.88 0.60
C ARG A 133 5.35 -5.89 0.16
N HIS A 134 4.12 -6.34 -0.04
CA HIS A 134 3.01 -5.49 -0.44
C HIS A 134 2.79 -4.37 0.56
N HIS A 135 2.80 -4.72 1.85
CA HIS A 135 2.59 -3.79 2.95
C HIS A 135 3.77 -2.86 3.24
N LYS A 136 4.99 -3.15 2.78
CA LYS A 136 6.11 -2.19 2.83
C LYS A 136 5.89 -0.94 1.99
N SER A 137 4.90 -0.96 1.11
CA SER A 137 4.44 0.21 0.36
C SER A 137 3.44 1.03 1.17
N ASN A 138 3.84 1.48 2.36
CA ASN A 138 2.97 2.21 3.31
C ASN A 138 2.30 3.47 2.71
N ASN A 139 2.87 4.03 1.65
CA ASN A 139 2.25 5.06 0.80
C ASN A 139 2.20 4.49 -0.63
N PRO A 140 1.13 3.77 -0.98
CA PRO A 140 1.10 3.01 -2.21
C PRO A 140 1.05 3.92 -3.45
N SER A 141 1.55 3.39 -4.54
CA SER A 141 1.50 3.99 -5.88
C SER A 141 0.80 3.03 -6.85
N PRO A 142 0.40 3.49 -8.05
CA PRO A 142 -0.10 2.59 -9.10
C PRO A 142 0.80 1.35 -9.34
N PHE A 143 2.11 1.44 -9.10
CA PHE A 143 3.06 0.34 -9.25
C PHE A 143 3.00 -0.69 -8.11
N THR A 144 2.43 -0.33 -6.96
CA THR A 144 2.18 -1.24 -5.84
C THR A 144 1.18 -2.34 -6.18
N ALA A 145 0.32 -2.12 -7.17
CA ALA A 145 -0.79 -3.01 -7.52
C ALA A 145 -0.37 -4.48 -7.68
N TYR A 146 0.79 -4.77 -8.30
CA TYR A 146 1.34 -6.13 -8.43
C TYR A 146 2.62 -6.37 -7.62
N SER A 147 2.94 -5.48 -6.68
CA SER A 147 4.13 -5.58 -5.83
C SER A 147 3.94 -6.58 -4.68
N PHE A 148 3.66 -7.83 -5.04
CA PHE A 148 3.36 -8.92 -4.11
C PHE A 148 4.61 -9.70 -3.72
N ASP A 149 4.55 -10.43 -2.61
CA ASP A 149 5.47 -11.55 -2.40
C ASP A 149 5.18 -12.71 -3.37
N ILE A 150 6.14 -13.62 -3.56
CA ILE A 150 6.01 -14.73 -4.53
C ILE A 150 4.77 -15.58 -4.24
N ALA A 151 4.57 -15.93 -2.97
CA ALA A 151 3.47 -16.80 -2.57
C ALA A 151 2.11 -16.10 -2.69
N GLU A 152 2.03 -14.80 -2.40
CA GLU A 152 0.82 -14.00 -2.65
C GLU A 152 0.53 -13.82 -4.14
N ALA A 153 1.55 -13.63 -4.99
CA ALA A 153 1.36 -13.62 -6.44
C ALA A 153 0.81 -14.98 -6.92
N ALA A 154 1.33 -16.09 -6.39
CA ALA A 154 0.81 -17.42 -6.74
C ALA A 154 -0.65 -17.61 -6.30
N ILE A 155 -1.01 -17.19 -5.08
CA ILE A 155 -2.40 -17.23 -4.57
C ILE A 155 -3.31 -16.38 -5.47
N ASN A 156 -3.01 -15.10 -5.66
CA ASN A 156 -3.85 -14.22 -6.49
C ASN A 156 -3.96 -14.72 -7.94
N GLY A 157 -2.87 -15.22 -8.53
CA GLY A 157 -2.86 -15.75 -9.88
C GLY A 157 -3.62 -17.08 -10.03
N ALA A 158 -3.75 -17.87 -8.96
CA ALA A 158 -4.43 -19.16 -9.00
C ALA A 158 -5.95 -19.04 -9.16
N PHE A 159 -6.54 -17.88 -8.86
CA PHE A 159 -7.99 -17.71 -8.95
C PHE A 159 -8.54 -18.05 -10.33
N VAL A 160 -7.96 -17.52 -11.41
CA VAL A 160 -8.47 -17.72 -12.79
C VAL A 160 -8.50 -19.20 -13.19
N PRO A 161 -7.40 -19.97 -13.10
CA PRO A 161 -7.44 -21.38 -13.45
C PRO A 161 -8.41 -22.18 -12.56
N LEU A 162 -8.43 -21.91 -11.24
CA LEU A 162 -9.37 -22.59 -10.33
C LEU A 162 -10.83 -22.27 -10.68
N TRP A 163 -11.12 -21.01 -10.99
CA TRP A 163 -12.44 -20.58 -11.45
C TRP A 163 -12.86 -21.33 -12.70
N MET A 164 -11.98 -21.40 -13.70
CA MET A 164 -12.29 -22.02 -15.00
C MET A 164 -12.43 -23.55 -14.93
N ILE A 165 -11.88 -24.20 -13.90
CA ILE A 165 -12.14 -25.62 -13.59
C ILE A 165 -13.58 -25.80 -13.09
N LEU A 166 -14.07 -24.87 -12.25
CA LEU A 166 -15.35 -24.99 -11.56
C LEU A 166 -16.53 -24.41 -12.35
N VAL A 167 -16.29 -23.32 -13.07
CA VAL A 167 -17.31 -22.53 -13.76
C VAL A 167 -16.92 -22.39 -15.23
N PRO A 168 -17.64 -23.07 -16.14
CA PRO A 168 -17.42 -22.92 -17.58
C PRO A 168 -17.44 -21.43 -17.97
N THR A 169 -16.33 -20.91 -18.48
CA THR A 169 -16.17 -19.47 -18.75
C THR A 169 -15.45 -19.26 -20.08
N GLN A 170 -16.01 -18.42 -20.95
CA GLN A 170 -15.43 -18.10 -22.26
C GLN A 170 -14.16 -17.25 -22.10
N TRP A 171 -13.18 -17.42 -22.99
CA TRP A 171 -11.90 -16.68 -22.89
C TRP A 171 -12.02 -15.16 -22.96
N TRP A 172 -12.96 -14.62 -23.76
CA TRP A 172 -13.14 -13.17 -23.81
C TRP A 172 -13.70 -12.63 -22.48
N VAL A 173 -14.52 -13.41 -21.77
CA VAL A 173 -15.01 -13.06 -20.43
C VAL A 173 -13.84 -12.95 -19.46
N VAL A 174 -12.91 -13.92 -19.50
CA VAL A 174 -11.66 -13.85 -18.73
C VAL A 174 -10.85 -12.60 -19.10
N GLY A 175 -10.78 -12.24 -20.38
CA GLY A 175 -10.11 -11.01 -20.84
C GLY A 175 -10.72 -9.73 -20.27
N VAL A 176 -12.06 -9.62 -20.27
CA VAL A 176 -12.79 -8.47 -19.67
C VAL A 176 -12.61 -8.46 -18.16
N PHE A 177 -12.63 -9.61 -17.51
CA PHE A 177 -12.37 -9.74 -16.07
C PHE A 177 -10.93 -9.32 -15.71
N MET A 178 -9.92 -9.71 -16.49
CA MET A 178 -8.53 -9.27 -16.30
C MET A 178 -8.39 -7.74 -16.42
N LEU A 179 -9.09 -7.13 -17.38
CA LEU A 179 -9.16 -5.67 -17.51
C LEU A 179 -9.80 -5.04 -16.27
N HIS A 180 -10.94 -5.56 -15.82
CA HIS A 180 -11.60 -5.10 -14.59
C HIS A 180 -10.65 -5.20 -13.40
N GLN A 181 -9.97 -6.34 -13.22
CA GLN A 181 -9.06 -6.60 -12.11
C GLN A 181 -7.92 -5.57 -12.07
N ILE A 182 -7.21 -5.36 -13.19
CA ILE A 182 -6.06 -4.45 -13.19
C ILE A 182 -6.49 -3.00 -12.98
N VAL A 183 -7.62 -2.58 -13.58
CA VAL A 183 -8.17 -1.23 -13.37
C VAL A 183 -8.49 -1.02 -11.88
N ARG A 184 -9.24 -1.94 -11.27
CA ARG A 184 -9.63 -1.82 -9.86
C ARG A 184 -8.43 -1.83 -8.93
N ASN A 185 -7.47 -2.72 -9.16
CA ASN A 185 -6.29 -2.85 -8.33
C ASN A 185 -5.37 -1.62 -8.43
N THR A 186 -5.09 -1.13 -9.63
CA THR A 186 -4.25 0.08 -9.82
C THR A 186 -4.93 1.34 -9.27
N LEU A 187 -6.24 1.49 -9.41
CA LEU A 187 -6.97 2.62 -8.82
C LEU A 187 -6.97 2.58 -7.28
N GLY A 188 -7.08 1.38 -6.68
CA GLY A 188 -7.00 1.18 -5.23
C GLY A 188 -5.65 1.60 -4.63
N HIS A 189 -4.58 1.55 -5.41
CA HIS A 189 -3.23 1.96 -5.00
C HIS A 189 -2.80 3.33 -5.53
N SER A 190 -3.70 4.08 -6.15
CA SER A 190 -3.32 5.30 -6.88
C SER A 190 -2.93 6.48 -5.99
N GLY A 191 -3.31 6.47 -4.71
CA GLY A 191 -3.08 7.58 -3.76
C GLY A 191 -4.07 8.75 -3.87
N TYR A 192 -5.05 8.68 -4.77
CA TYR A 192 -6.09 9.70 -4.97
C TYR A 192 -7.49 9.11 -4.79
N GLU A 193 -8.36 9.78 -4.03
CA GLU A 193 -9.76 9.38 -3.89
C GLU A 193 -10.60 9.89 -5.07
N LEU A 194 -10.96 8.96 -5.96
CA LEU A 194 -11.68 9.26 -7.20
C LEU A 194 -13.19 9.07 -7.08
N PHE A 195 -13.67 8.40 -6.03
CA PHE A 195 -15.10 8.15 -5.88
C PHE A 195 -15.86 9.43 -5.51
N PRO A 196 -17.07 9.62 -6.08
CA PRO A 196 -17.92 10.74 -5.71
C PRO A 196 -18.46 10.57 -4.29
N ALA A 197 -18.56 11.70 -3.59
CA ALA A 197 -19.15 11.76 -2.25
C ALA A 197 -20.59 12.26 -2.31
N ARG A 198 -21.42 11.74 -1.41
CA ARG A 198 -22.75 12.27 -1.08
C ARG A 198 -22.61 13.54 -0.23
N ARG A 199 -23.71 14.27 -0.04
CA ARG A 199 -23.75 15.51 0.75
C ARG A 199 -23.38 15.29 2.22
N ASP A 200 -23.67 14.10 2.76
CA ASP A 200 -23.28 13.69 4.12
C ASP A 200 -21.77 13.36 4.25
N GLY A 201 -21.04 13.30 3.12
CA GLY A 201 -19.63 12.95 3.07
C GLY A 201 -19.36 11.46 2.91
N ARG A 202 -20.36 10.59 2.79
CA ARG A 202 -20.17 9.15 2.51
C ARG A 202 -19.96 8.90 1.01
N PRO A 203 -19.36 7.76 0.60
CA PRO A 203 -19.28 7.41 -0.82
C PRO A 203 -20.67 7.29 -1.44
N LEU A 204 -20.84 7.72 -2.69
CA LEU A 204 -22.09 7.53 -3.44
C LEU A 204 -22.43 6.05 -3.60
N PHE A 205 -21.41 5.25 -3.91
CA PHE A 205 -21.51 3.79 -4.01
C PHE A 205 -20.77 3.16 -2.83
N ASP A 206 -21.34 3.29 -1.64
CA ASP A 206 -20.73 2.86 -0.38
C ASP A 206 -20.56 1.34 -0.24
N PHE A 207 -21.09 0.56 -1.17
CA PHE A 207 -20.85 -0.88 -1.24
C PHE A 207 -19.58 -1.24 -2.03
N LEU A 208 -18.95 -0.28 -2.70
CA LEU A 208 -17.69 -0.46 -3.43
C LEU A 208 -16.50 -0.05 -2.57
N THR A 209 -15.44 -0.83 -2.62
CA THR A 209 -14.13 -0.47 -2.05
C THR A 209 -13.60 0.77 -2.78
N THR A 210 -13.39 1.87 -2.06
CA THR A 210 -12.78 3.09 -2.63
C THR A 210 -11.26 3.07 -2.48
N THR A 211 -10.57 4.03 -3.11
CA THR A 211 -9.12 4.18 -2.91
C THR A 211 -8.80 4.50 -1.45
N THR A 212 -9.63 5.29 -0.76
CA THR A 212 -9.46 5.55 0.68
C THR A 212 -9.66 4.30 1.53
N HIS A 213 -10.62 3.43 1.20
CA HIS A 213 -10.82 2.17 1.92
C HIS A 213 -9.56 1.30 1.89
N HIS A 214 -8.96 1.16 0.71
CA HIS A 214 -7.74 0.36 0.51
C HIS A 214 -6.46 1.06 1.00
N ASP A 215 -6.33 2.39 0.83
CA ASP A 215 -5.19 3.12 1.42
C ASP A 215 -5.20 3.04 2.95
N LEU A 216 -6.39 3.04 3.57
CA LEU A 216 -6.54 2.85 5.00
C LEU A 216 -6.15 1.43 5.44
N HIS A 217 -6.36 0.42 4.60
CA HIS A 217 -5.83 -0.93 4.84
C HIS A 217 -4.29 -0.93 4.89
N HIS A 218 -3.63 -0.28 3.93
CA HIS A 218 -2.17 -0.09 3.92
C HIS A 218 -1.69 0.77 5.11
N ALA A 219 -2.52 1.69 5.61
CA ALA A 219 -2.22 2.49 6.81
C ALA A 219 -2.45 1.75 8.12
N GLN A 220 -3.43 0.82 8.16
CA GLN A 220 -4.04 0.17 9.32
C GLN A 220 -4.42 -1.29 8.99
N ALA A 221 -3.42 -2.18 9.04
CA ALA A 221 -3.61 -3.61 8.82
C ALA A 221 -4.55 -4.19 9.89
N GLY A 222 -5.38 -5.16 9.51
CA GLY A 222 -6.42 -5.70 10.40
C GLY A 222 -7.85 -5.32 9.98
N TYR A 223 -8.00 -4.39 9.03
CA TYR A 223 -9.28 -3.92 8.53
C TYR A 223 -9.28 -3.90 7.00
N ASN A 224 -10.45 -3.74 6.38
CA ASN A 224 -10.63 -3.38 4.97
C ASN A 224 -9.95 -4.37 4.00
N TYR A 225 -10.30 -5.65 4.08
CA TYR A 225 -9.68 -6.70 3.26
C TYR A 225 -10.28 -6.85 1.85
N GLY A 226 -11.47 -6.32 1.61
CA GLY A 226 -12.20 -6.45 0.34
C GLY A 226 -11.57 -5.69 -0.82
N LEU A 227 -11.61 -6.26 -2.03
CA LEU A 227 -10.96 -5.71 -3.22
C LEU A 227 -11.91 -4.80 -4.03
N TYR A 228 -13.12 -5.28 -4.27
CA TYR A 228 -14.14 -4.61 -5.08
C TYR A 228 -15.30 -4.14 -4.23
N PHE A 229 -15.74 -4.96 -3.27
CA PHE A 229 -16.90 -4.70 -2.45
C PHE A 229 -16.55 -4.62 -0.96
N THR A 230 -17.27 -3.77 -0.24
CA THR A 230 -17.18 -3.66 1.23
C THR A 230 -18.05 -4.71 1.95
N TRP A 231 -18.74 -5.58 1.20
CA TRP A 231 -19.70 -6.54 1.73
C TRP A 231 -19.09 -7.49 2.76
N TRP A 232 -17.96 -8.09 2.42
CA TRP A 232 -17.28 -9.05 3.29
C TRP A 232 -16.74 -8.37 4.53
N ASP A 233 -16.19 -7.17 4.39
CA ASP A 233 -15.71 -6.40 5.54
C ASP A 233 -16.84 -6.04 6.50
N ARG A 234 -18.01 -5.65 6.00
CA ARG A 234 -19.18 -5.36 6.83
C ARG A 234 -19.75 -6.62 7.48
N LEU A 235 -19.90 -7.69 6.71
CA LEU A 235 -20.43 -8.96 7.19
C LEU A 235 -19.58 -9.53 8.32
N MET A 236 -18.26 -9.39 8.20
CA MET A 236 -17.31 -9.94 9.15
C MET A 236 -16.83 -8.96 10.22
N GLY A 237 -17.35 -7.73 10.22
CA GLY A 237 -16.96 -6.68 11.17
C GLY A 237 -15.50 -6.22 11.03
N THR A 238 -14.94 -6.29 9.82
CA THR A 238 -13.57 -5.87 9.51
C THR A 238 -13.51 -4.56 8.71
N GLU A 239 -14.62 -3.86 8.48
CA GLU A 239 -14.59 -2.48 7.96
C GLU A 239 -14.04 -1.53 9.03
N HIS A 240 -13.08 -0.69 8.67
CA HIS A 240 -12.44 0.22 9.60
C HIS A 240 -13.47 1.23 10.12
N PRO A 241 -13.58 1.43 11.46
CA PRO A 241 -14.64 2.27 12.04
C PRO A 241 -14.56 3.73 11.59
N GLU A 242 -13.36 4.24 11.31
CA GLU A 242 -13.13 5.61 10.83
C GLU A 242 -13.15 5.76 9.30
N TYR A 243 -13.48 4.71 8.54
CA TYR A 243 -13.42 4.75 7.06
C TYR A 243 -14.17 5.95 6.46
N HIS A 244 -15.42 6.17 6.86
CA HIS A 244 -16.23 7.27 6.32
C HIS A 244 -15.66 8.65 6.67
N ALA A 245 -15.03 8.82 7.84
CA ALA A 245 -14.38 10.06 8.22
C ALA A 245 -13.15 10.34 7.33
N HIS A 246 -12.32 9.33 7.07
CA HIS A 246 -11.17 9.42 6.17
C HIS A 246 -11.62 9.72 4.73
N PHE A 247 -12.66 9.04 4.24
CA PHE A 247 -13.21 9.28 2.91
C PHE A 247 -13.76 10.71 2.78
N ALA A 248 -14.55 11.17 3.76
CA ALA A 248 -15.06 12.54 3.79
C ALA A 248 -13.91 13.56 3.77
N ALA A 249 -12.84 13.35 4.54
CA ALA A 249 -11.67 14.23 4.55
C ALA A 249 -10.93 14.27 3.19
N ALA A 250 -10.86 13.14 2.49
CA ALA A 250 -10.25 13.04 1.15
C ALA A 250 -11.12 13.69 0.04
N THR A 251 -12.43 13.85 0.27
CA THR A 251 -13.37 14.35 -0.74
C THR A 251 -13.85 15.79 -0.51
N ARG A 252 -13.81 16.30 0.73
CA ARG A 252 -14.29 17.64 1.12
C ARG A 252 -13.34 18.78 0.73
N LYS A 253 -12.08 18.50 0.40
CA LYS A 253 -11.15 19.54 -0.07
C LYS A 253 -11.59 19.96 -1.48
N PRO A 254 -11.93 21.25 -1.71
CA PRO A 254 -12.38 21.70 -3.03
C PRO A 254 -11.32 21.39 -4.09
N LEU A 255 -11.77 21.07 -5.32
CA LEU A 255 -10.93 20.94 -6.52
C LEU A 255 -10.39 22.35 -6.89
N MET A 256 -9.44 22.86 -6.11
CA MET A 256 -8.93 24.24 -6.08
C MET A 256 -10.00 25.35 -5.93
N ALA A 257 -9.68 26.38 -5.15
CA ALA A 257 -10.37 27.65 -5.24
C ALA A 257 -10.12 28.24 -6.66
N ARG A 258 -11.19 28.67 -7.34
CA ARG A 258 -11.11 29.43 -8.60
C ARG A 258 -10.18 30.64 -8.38
N GLY A 259 -8.98 30.64 -8.95
CA GLY A 259 -8.12 31.85 -8.93
C GLY A 259 -6.61 31.65 -8.99
N ALA A 260 -6.07 30.45 -8.79
CA ALA A 260 -4.62 30.25 -8.89
C ALA A 260 -4.16 30.18 -10.36
N ARG A 261 -3.76 31.33 -10.93
CA ARG A 261 -3.00 31.35 -12.20
C ARG A 261 -1.70 30.58 -11.99
N ALA A 262 -1.48 29.57 -12.82
CA ALA A 262 -0.32 28.68 -12.74
C ALA A 262 0.98 29.39 -13.14
N PRO A 263 2.12 29.13 -12.49
CA PRO A 263 3.39 29.21 -13.20
C PRO A 263 3.47 27.99 -14.12
N VAL A 264 3.70 28.26 -15.40
CA VAL A 264 4.18 27.27 -16.37
C VAL A 264 5.59 26.90 -15.91
N VAL A 265 5.78 25.66 -15.45
CA VAL A 265 7.11 25.14 -15.13
C VAL A 265 7.70 24.65 -16.44
N THR A 266 8.39 25.53 -17.13
CA THR A 266 9.37 25.15 -18.14
C THR A 266 10.64 24.74 -17.41
N THR A 267 11.15 23.57 -17.73
CA THR A 267 12.39 22.99 -17.21
C THR A 267 13.60 23.91 -17.49
N LEU A 268 14.62 23.79 -16.63
CA LEU A 268 15.92 24.50 -16.57
C LEU A 268 15.95 25.86 -15.85
N ALA A 269 16.29 25.81 -14.56
CA ALA A 269 17.17 26.80 -13.94
C ALA A 269 17.94 26.16 -12.77
N LEU A 270 19.25 26.05 -12.93
CA LEU A 270 20.18 25.79 -11.84
C LEU A 270 20.23 27.07 -10.99
N ALA A 271 19.42 27.14 -9.94
CA ALA A 271 19.44 28.27 -9.01
C ALA A 271 20.16 27.85 -7.73
N LEU A 272 21.37 28.40 -7.56
CA LEU A 272 22.14 28.34 -6.34
C LEU A 272 21.43 29.22 -5.29
N CYS A 273 20.47 28.66 -4.55
CA CYS A 273 19.87 29.33 -3.41
C CYS A 273 20.77 29.16 -2.18
N LEU A 274 21.53 30.21 -1.85
CA LEU A 274 21.98 30.46 -0.48
C LEU A 274 20.73 30.70 0.38
N VAL A 275 20.24 29.62 1.00
CA VAL A 275 19.20 29.70 2.02
C VAL A 275 19.85 30.24 3.28
N ALA A 276 19.51 31.46 3.68
CA ALA A 276 19.72 31.91 5.05
C ALA A 276 18.93 30.97 5.97
N ALA A 277 19.64 30.22 6.80
CA ALA A 277 19.02 29.34 7.78
C ALA A 277 18.16 30.20 8.73
N PRO A 278 16.89 29.84 8.99
CA PRO A 278 16.19 30.43 10.12
C PRO A 278 16.96 30.06 11.39
N ASN A 279 17.07 31.01 12.32
CA ASN A 279 17.71 30.80 13.61
C ASN A 279 17.15 29.53 14.24
N ALA A 280 18.00 28.50 14.32
CA ALA A 280 17.70 27.27 15.03
C ALA A 280 17.41 27.64 16.48
N ARG A 281 16.18 27.37 16.93
CA ARG A 281 15.88 27.37 18.35
C ARG A 281 16.72 26.24 18.95
N ALA A 282 17.53 26.55 19.95
CA ALA A 282 18.24 25.53 20.70
C ALA A 282 17.19 24.66 21.40
N ASP A 283 17.09 23.39 20.99
CA ASP A 283 16.17 22.43 21.59
C ASP A 283 16.58 22.16 23.03
N THR A 284 15.60 22.13 23.94
CA THR A 284 15.85 21.71 25.31
C THR A 284 15.55 20.22 25.47
N PRO A 285 16.26 19.50 26.36
CA PRO A 285 16.03 18.07 26.63
C PRO A 285 14.57 17.72 26.99
N ASN A 286 13.79 18.69 27.47
CA ASN A 286 12.44 18.46 28.01
C ASN A 286 11.34 18.37 26.95
N ASP A 287 11.57 18.82 25.70
CA ASP A 287 10.51 18.92 24.69
C ASP A 287 10.32 17.64 23.86
N ILE A 288 11.25 16.69 23.93
CA ILE A 288 11.19 15.44 23.14
C ILE A 288 10.18 14.41 23.70
N ALA A 289 9.82 14.52 24.98
CA ALA A 289 8.91 13.58 25.61
C ALA A 289 7.50 13.63 24.97
N GLY A 290 6.81 12.49 24.98
CA GLY A 290 5.47 12.34 24.43
C GLY A 290 5.34 11.23 23.40
N ASP A 291 4.21 11.23 22.67
CA ASP A 291 3.85 10.17 21.74
C ASP A 291 4.24 10.57 20.31
N TRP A 292 4.97 9.67 19.64
CA TRP A 292 5.53 9.88 18.31
C TRP A 292 5.04 8.81 17.36
N ALA A 293 4.48 9.23 16.23
CA ALA A 293 4.09 8.32 15.16
C ALA A 293 5.28 8.07 14.23
N THR A 294 5.55 6.79 13.95
CA THR A 294 6.53 6.36 12.96
C THR A 294 6.03 6.65 11.54
N PRO A 295 6.88 6.57 10.49
CA PRO A 295 6.49 6.92 9.13
C PRO A 295 5.24 6.16 8.67
N GLY A 296 4.27 6.88 8.12
CA GLY A 296 3.01 6.30 7.65
C GLY A 296 2.07 5.84 8.77
N LEU A 297 2.30 6.26 10.02
CA LEU A 297 1.56 5.82 11.20
C LEU A 297 1.68 4.30 11.42
N GLY A 298 2.86 3.71 11.15
CA GLY A 298 3.09 2.27 11.32
C GLY A 298 3.27 1.82 12.79
N ALA A 299 3.53 2.75 13.70
CA ALA A 299 3.62 2.52 15.13
C ALA A 299 3.55 3.86 15.87
N VAL A 300 3.18 3.80 17.14
CA VAL A 300 3.28 4.92 18.08
C VAL A 300 4.23 4.53 19.20
N VAL A 301 5.19 5.40 19.43
CA VAL A 301 6.26 5.21 20.41
C VAL A 301 6.20 6.34 21.42
N ARG A 302 6.06 5.99 22.68
CA ARG A 302 6.09 6.95 23.78
C ARG A 302 7.51 7.17 24.24
N LEU A 303 8.01 8.38 24.07
CA LEU A 303 9.30 8.82 24.60
C LEU A 303 9.13 9.40 26.00
N ALA A 304 9.93 8.92 26.94
CA ALA A 304 9.95 9.37 28.33
C ALA A 304 11.33 9.08 28.94
N PRO A 305 11.66 9.70 30.09
CA PRO A 305 12.82 9.30 30.88
C PRO A 305 12.80 7.79 31.16
N CYS A 306 13.95 7.13 31.11
CA CYS A 306 14.05 5.71 31.38
C CYS A 306 13.65 5.42 32.84
N ALA A 307 12.95 4.31 33.08
CA ALA A 307 12.49 3.95 34.42
C ALA A 307 13.64 3.78 35.42
N SER A 308 14.79 3.29 34.95
CA SER A 308 15.99 3.07 35.76
C SER A 308 16.91 4.29 35.89
N ASP A 309 16.79 5.27 34.99
CA ASP A 309 17.69 6.42 34.91
C ASP A 309 16.95 7.61 34.28
N ARG A 310 16.62 8.61 35.11
CA ARG A 310 15.84 9.78 34.69
C ARG A 310 16.63 10.75 33.80
N GLU A 311 17.95 10.62 33.70
CA GLU A 311 18.78 11.43 32.80
C GLU A 311 18.85 10.84 31.39
N ARG A 312 18.37 9.60 31.21
CA ARG A 312 18.34 8.91 29.92
C ARG A 312 16.95 8.94 29.32
N LEU A 313 16.89 9.00 28.00
CA LEU A 313 15.64 8.90 27.25
C LEU A 313 15.43 7.46 26.76
N CYS A 314 14.23 6.97 26.96
CA CYS A 314 13.76 5.67 26.49
C CYS A 314 12.46 5.84 25.69
N GLY A 315 12.20 4.87 24.80
CA GLY A 315 11.03 4.85 23.93
C GLY A 315 10.35 3.50 23.98
N ARG A 316 9.08 3.51 24.40
CA ARG A 316 8.25 2.31 24.49
C ARG A 316 7.26 2.26 23.34
N LEU A 317 7.18 1.11 22.67
CA LEU A 317 6.16 0.86 21.67
C LEU A 317 4.79 0.77 22.38
N ILE A 318 3.88 1.71 22.13
CA ILE A 318 2.56 1.74 22.77
C ILE A 318 1.44 1.31 21.82
N TRP A 319 1.69 1.37 20.52
CA TRP A 319 0.79 0.89 19.49
C TRP A 319 1.60 0.54 18.25
N ALA A 320 1.19 -0.48 17.50
CA ALA A 320 1.84 -0.87 16.27
C ALA A 320 0.83 -1.36 15.23
N TRP A 321 1.08 -1.02 13.98
CA TRP A 321 0.29 -1.41 12.82
C TRP A 321 0.62 -2.84 12.38
N ASP A 322 1.92 -3.14 12.22
CA ASP A 322 2.40 -4.44 11.71
C ASP A 322 1.99 -5.53 12.73
N PRO A 323 1.27 -6.59 12.30
CA PRO A 323 0.90 -7.69 13.18
C PRO A 323 2.09 -8.30 13.96
N LEU A 324 3.29 -8.30 13.39
CA LEU A 324 4.52 -8.74 14.07
C LEU A 324 4.93 -7.78 15.19
N GLN A 325 4.81 -6.48 14.94
CA GLN A 325 5.14 -5.46 15.93
C GLN A 325 4.06 -5.35 17.02
N ARG A 326 2.81 -5.74 16.75
CA ARG A 326 1.74 -5.78 17.77
C ARG A 326 2.09 -6.67 18.96
N ASN A 327 2.74 -7.80 18.71
CA ASN A 327 3.23 -8.69 19.77
C ASN A 327 4.35 -8.05 20.62
N ALA A 328 4.97 -6.99 20.13
CA ALA A 328 6.02 -6.25 20.83
C ALA A 328 5.50 -4.99 21.53
N ILE A 329 4.19 -4.71 21.52
CA ILE A 329 3.63 -3.58 22.27
C ILE A 329 3.99 -3.72 23.76
N GLY A 330 4.41 -2.62 24.36
CA GLY A 330 4.96 -2.56 25.72
C GLY A 330 6.48 -2.69 25.78
N THR A 331 7.13 -3.14 24.71
CA THR A 331 8.60 -3.29 24.64
C THR A 331 9.29 -1.94 24.51
N GLU A 332 10.41 -1.80 25.19
CA GLU A 332 11.31 -0.67 25.01
C GLU A 332 12.15 -0.85 23.74
N ILE A 333 11.84 -0.06 22.71
CA ILE A 333 12.47 -0.10 21.39
C ILE A 333 13.57 0.96 21.23
N LEU A 334 13.58 1.99 22.08
CA LEU A 334 14.66 2.97 22.17
C LEU A 334 15.19 2.96 23.60
N ARG A 335 16.49 2.71 23.77
CA ARG A 335 17.09 2.44 25.08
C ARG A 335 18.26 3.40 25.35
N ARG A 336 18.29 3.96 26.56
CA ARG A 336 19.45 4.64 27.16
C ARG A 336 20.06 5.78 26.33
N PHE A 337 19.24 6.59 25.66
CA PHE A 337 19.76 7.75 24.92
C PHE A 337 20.23 8.84 25.88
N ALA A 338 21.36 9.47 25.57
CA ALA A 338 21.96 10.54 26.36
C ALA A 338 21.91 11.86 25.60
N TRP A 339 21.60 12.96 26.27
CA TRP A 339 21.69 14.29 25.67
C TRP A 339 23.16 14.73 25.55
N ARG A 340 23.67 14.89 24.33
CA ARG A 340 25.03 15.36 24.00
C ARG A 340 25.03 16.08 22.65
N ASP A 341 25.74 17.19 22.54
CA ASP A 341 25.93 17.93 21.27
C ASP A 341 24.61 18.22 20.53
N ASP A 342 23.63 18.75 21.26
CA ASP A 342 22.27 19.08 20.78
C ASP A 342 21.53 17.89 20.14
N ALA A 343 21.85 16.67 20.58
CA ALA A 343 21.20 15.45 20.11
C ALA A 343 21.10 14.41 21.24
N TRP A 344 20.08 13.56 21.13
CA TRP A 344 19.99 12.35 21.94
C TRP A 344 20.81 11.25 21.24
N SER A 345 21.93 10.82 21.83
CA SER A 345 22.93 9.96 21.18
C SER A 345 23.49 8.87 22.09
N GLY A 346 24.09 7.85 21.48
CA GLY A 346 24.69 6.71 22.18
C GLY A 346 23.68 5.77 22.82
N GLY A 347 22.42 5.85 22.38
CA GLY A 347 21.38 4.89 22.73
C GLY A 347 21.32 3.74 21.73
N GLU A 348 20.42 2.80 22.01
CA GLU A 348 20.18 1.60 21.22
C GLU A 348 18.76 1.59 20.66
N VAL A 349 18.61 1.16 19.42
CA VAL A 349 17.33 0.99 18.73
C VAL A 349 17.10 -0.51 18.55
N PHE A 350 16.18 -1.08 19.30
CA PHE A 350 15.73 -2.46 19.09
C PHE A 350 14.63 -2.48 18.02
N ASN A 351 14.82 -3.30 16.99
CA ASN A 351 13.83 -3.50 15.93
C ASN A 351 13.06 -4.82 16.18
N PRO A 352 11.76 -4.76 16.55
CA PRO A 352 10.97 -5.95 16.78
C PRO A 352 10.75 -6.82 15.52
N GLU A 353 10.90 -6.26 14.32
CA GLU A 353 10.69 -7.02 13.07
C GLU A 353 11.77 -8.07 12.79
N ASP A 354 13.02 -7.76 13.14
CA ASP A 354 14.16 -8.63 12.90
C ASP A 354 14.84 -9.13 14.20
N GLY A 355 14.41 -8.62 15.35
CA GLY A 355 14.92 -8.99 16.66
C GLY A 355 16.32 -8.46 16.94
N ARG A 356 16.83 -7.51 16.14
CA ARG A 356 18.18 -6.97 16.27
C ARG A 356 18.19 -5.60 16.92
N THR A 357 19.35 -5.25 17.46
CA THR A 357 19.61 -3.94 18.07
C THR A 357 20.64 -3.18 17.27
N TYR A 358 20.42 -1.89 17.09
CA TYR A 358 21.23 -0.96 16.30
C TYR A 358 21.68 0.20 17.17
N SER A 359 22.82 0.82 16.85
CA SER A 359 23.19 2.08 17.51
C SER A 359 22.31 3.22 16.99
N GLY A 360 21.91 4.13 17.89
CA GLY A 360 20.90 5.13 17.61
C GLY A 360 21.33 6.57 17.91
N SER A 361 20.81 7.49 17.11
CA SER A 361 20.72 8.91 17.47
C SER A 361 19.38 9.52 17.08
N LEU A 362 18.97 10.53 17.82
CA LEU A 362 17.69 11.20 17.76
C LEU A 362 17.94 12.71 17.71
N ARG A 363 17.34 13.39 16.74
CA ARG A 363 17.34 14.85 16.63
C ARG A 363 15.91 15.36 16.50
N LEU A 364 15.55 16.30 17.37
CA LEU A 364 14.28 16.99 17.34
C LEU A 364 14.38 18.19 16.38
N ASP A 365 13.26 18.54 15.76
CA ASP A 365 13.07 19.72 14.92
C ASP A 365 11.58 20.09 15.00
N GLY A 366 11.21 20.77 16.09
CA GLY A 366 9.82 21.07 16.44
C GLY A 366 8.97 19.81 16.66
N ASP A 367 8.03 19.54 15.75
CA ASP A 367 7.16 18.36 15.77
C ASP A 367 7.67 17.20 14.91
N VAL A 368 8.90 17.29 14.42
CA VAL A 368 9.56 16.29 13.60
C VAL A 368 10.73 15.69 14.38
N LEU A 369 10.78 14.38 14.46
CA LEU A 369 11.85 13.65 15.13
C LEU A 369 12.59 12.77 14.14
N ARG A 370 13.89 13.01 13.97
CA ARG A 370 14.76 12.22 13.09
C ARG A 370 15.47 11.16 13.90
N LEU A 371 15.04 9.90 13.74
CA LEU A 371 15.70 8.73 14.32
C LEU A 371 16.66 8.13 13.30
N ARG A 372 17.95 8.09 13.62
CA ARG A 372 18.98 7.40 12.83
C ARG A 372 19.41 6.13 13.56
N GLY A 373 19.27 4.99 12.90
CA GLY A 373 19.78 3.69 13.37
C GLY A 373 20.91 3.19 12.49
N CYS A 374 21.98 2.65 13.06
CA CYS A 374 23.16 2.16 12.35
C CYS A 374 23.52 0.71 12.72
N ALA A 375 23.91 -0.07 11.70
CA ALA A 375 24.54 -1.38 11.84
C ALA A 375 25.97 -1.26 11.29
N GLY A 376 26.94 -1.00 12.16
CA GLY A 376 28.30 -0.65 11.74
C GLY A 376 28.31 0.61 10.86
N PRO A 377 28.89 0.58 9.65
CA PRO A 377 28.97 1.76 8.77
C PRO A 377 27.64 2.09 8.07
N PHE A 378 26.66 1.19 8.08
CA PHE A 378 25.40 1.36 7.36
C PHE A 378 24.34 1.96 8.26
N CYS A 379 23.83 3.15 7.91
CA CYS A 379 22.81 3.85 8.67
C CYS A 379 21.54 4.09 7.86
N GLN A 380 20.39 4.06 8.52
CA GLN A 380 19.11 4.50 7.97
C GLN A 380 18.48 5.54 8.90
N THR A 381 17.76 6.49 8.32
CA THR A 381 17.04 7.52 9.07
C THR A 381 15.55 7.40 8.82
N GLN A 382 14.77 7.35 9.89
CA GLN A 382 13.33 7.52 9.90
C GLN A 382 12.96 8.91 10.39
N VAL A 383 11.84 9.41 9.89
CA VAL A 383 11.29 10.71 10.28
C VAL A 383 9.95 10.45 10.93
N TRP A 384 9.87 10.68 12.23
CA TRP A 384 8.69 10.53 13.06
C TRP A 384 8.02 11.90 13.23
N ARG A 385 6.72 11.91 13.48
CA ARG A 385 5.96 13.13 13.75
C ARG A 385 5.29 13.02 15.11
N ARG A 386 5.22 14.14 15.84
CA ARG A 386 4.51 14.19 17.11
C ARG A 386 3.06 13.82 16.88
N LEU A 387 2.52 12.88 17.66
CA LEU A 387 1.17 12.36 17.43
C LEU A 387 0.09 13.46 17.51
N SER A 388 0.30 14.47 18.37
CA SER A 388 -0.62 15.60 18.53
C SER A 388 -0.59 16.61 17.38
N SER A 389 0.50 16.66 16.59
CA SER A 389 0.61 17.57 15.45
C SER A 389 0.05 16.98 14.15
N ILE A 390 -0.25 15.67 14.16
CA ILE A 390 -0.92 15.01 13.04
C ILE A 390 -2.40 15.41 13.09
N PRO A 391 -2.93 16.08 12.05
CA PRO A 391 -4.33 16.49 12.02
C PRO A 391 -5.23 15.28 12.22
N ARG A 392 -5.97 15.25 13.33
CA ARG A 392 -7.05 14.29 13.51
C ARG A 392 -8.25 14.82 12.74
N PRO A 393 -8.93 14.01 11.92
CA PRO A 393 -10.20 14.42 11.36
C PRO A 393 -11.14 14.80 12.52
N THR A 394 -11.53 16.07 12.58
CA THR A 394 -12.54 16.52 13.53
C THR A 394 -13.86 15.89 13.12
N ILE A 395 -14.40 15.02 13.98
CA ILE A 395 -15.74 14.45 13.80
C ILE A 395 -16.73 15.57 14.14
N PRO A 396 -17.54 16.06 13.18
CA PRO A 396 -18.62 16.99 13.47
C PRO A 396 -19.80 16.32 14.18
#